data_AF-A0A370GAC2-F1
#
_entry.id   AF-A0A370GAC2-F1
#
_cell.length_a   1.000
_cell.length_b   1.000
_cell.length_c   1.000
_cell.angle_alpha   90.00
_cell.angle_beta   90.00
_cell.angle_gamma   90.00
#
_symmetry.space_group_name_H-M   'P 1'
#
loop_
_entity.id
_entity.type
_entity.pdbx_description
1 polymer ?
#
loop_
_entity_poly.entity_id
_entity_poly.type
_entity_poly.pdbx_seq_one_letter_code
_entity_poly.pdbx_strand_id
1 'polypeptide(L)'
;MLMHGLEIQTAARYGLAVIFVLIDNQAHGNPQLRAREVGDFETEFLKLPSHDWAKIAEALGVVGITVSEPEKLSETFSYALQLNKPVLIHIKAGNYPTPVKISPF
;
A
#
# COMPACT_ATOMS: atom_id res chain seq x y z
N MET A 1 3.06 3.69 -3.76
CA MET A 1 3.50 4.97 -3.16
C MET A 1 4.86 5.47 -3.66
N LEU A 2 5.73 4.62 -4.26
CA LEU A 2 7.08 5.05 -4.67
C LEU A 2 7.14 6.04 -5.86
N MET A 3 6.10 6.15 -6.69
CA MET A 3 6.10 7.06 -7.86
C MET A 3 5.56 8.46 -7.53
N HIS A 4 4.31 8.52 -7.03
CA HIS A 4 3.59 9.77 -6.75
C HIS A 4 3.16 9.88 -5.28
N GLY A 5 3.90 9.25 -4.35
CA GLY A 5 3.47 9.16 -2.95
C GLY A 5 3.42 10.51 -2.23
N LEU A 6 4.26 11.46 -2.62
CA LEU A 6 4.26 12.80 -2.04
C LEU A 6 3.00 13.61 -2.41
N GLU A 7 2.27 13.22 -3.45
CA GLU A 7 1.07 13.91 -3.91
C GLU A 7 -0.10 13.82 -2.92
N ILE A 8 -0.04 12.94 -1.91
CA ILE A 8 -1.04 12.89 -0.83
C ILE A 8 -1.12 14.21 -0.06
N GLN A 9 -0.05 15.01 -0.06
CA GLN A 9 -0.02 16.36 0.53
C GLN A 9 -1.07 17.29 -0.09
N THR A 10 -1.50 17.02 -1.33
CA THR A 10 -2.56 17.79 -1.99
C THR A 10 -3.88 17.63 -1.24
N ALA A 11 -4.19 16.43 -0.75
CA ALA A 11 -5.38 16.21 0.07
C ALA A 11 -5.30 16.97 1.40
N ALA A 12 -4.12 17.04 2.02
CA ALA A 12 -3.88 17.86 3.21
C ALA A 12 -4.07 19.36 2.93
N ARG A 13 -3.47 19.88 1.85
CA ARG A 13 -3.58 21.29 1.44
C ARG A 13 -5.02 21.75 1.28
N TYR A 14 -5.86 20.91 0.69
CA TYR A 14 -7.24 21.26 0.36
C TYR A 14 -8.27 20.71 1.37
N GLY A 15 -7.82 20.07 2.45
CA GLY A 15 -8.72 19.49 3.47
C GLY A 15 -9.64 18.40 2.92
N LEU A 16 -9.19 17.64 1.92
CA LEU A 16 -10.00 16.60 1.29
C LEU A 16 -9.92 15.31 2.12
N ALA A 17 -11.07 14.78 2.54
CA ALA A 17 -11.18 13.57 3.33
C ALA A 17 -10.96 12.28 2.50
N VAL A 18 -9.80 12.18 1.86
CA VAL A 18 -9.40 11.01 1.06
C VAL A 18 -8.72 9.99 1.95
N ILE A 19 -9.16 8.74 1.88
CA ILE A 19 -8.49 7.60 2.50
C ILE A 19 -7.62 6.92 1.45
N PHE A 20 -6.31 7.09 1.57
CA PHE A 20 -5.32 6.38 0.78
C PHE A 20 -5.05 5.02 1.43
N VAL A 21 -5.13 3.95 0.65
CA VAL A 21 -4.84 2.59 1.12
C VAL A 21 -3.56 2.11 0.44
N LEU A 22 -2.48 1.97 1.20
CA LEU A 22 -1.23 1.39 0.72
C LEU A 22 -1.16 -0.07 1.16
N ILE A 23 -1.27 -0.98 0.19
CA ILE A 23 -0.95 -2.40 0.39
C ILE A 23 0.55 -2.56 0.13
N ASP A 24 1.34 -2.67 1.19
CA ASP A 24 2.79 -2.79 1.15
C ASP A 24 3.19 -4.26 1.26
N ASN A 25 3.36 -4.89 0.09
CA ASN A 25 3.87 -6.25 -0.07
C ASN A 25 5.36 -6.30 -0.48
N GLN A 26 6.07 -5.16 -0.43
CA GLN A 26 7.50 -5.05 -0.73
C GLN A 26 7.93 -5.63 -2.09
N ALA A 27 7.05 -5.58 -3.09
CA ALA A 27 7.33 -6.12 -4.41
C ALA A 27 6.57 -5.40 -5.53
N HIS A 28 7.14 -5.46 -6.74
CA HIS A 28 6.33 -5.42 -7.95
C HIS A 28 5.50 -6.72 -8.02
N GLY A 29 4.41 -6.78 -7.25
CA GLY A 29 3.71 -8.01 -6.89
C GLY A 29 3.36 -8.90 -8.07
N ASN A 30 2.56 -8.41 -9.02
CA ASN A 30 2.13 -9.19 -10.18
C ASN A 30 3.31 -9.64 -11.07
N PRO A 31 4.26 -8.76 -11.47
CA PRO A 31 5.48 -9.19 -12.14
C PRO A 31 6.27 -10.28 -11.39
N GLN A 32 6.46 -10.11 -10.08
CA GLN A 32 7.22 -11.05 -9.26
C GLN A 32 6.54 -12.41 -9.14
N LEU A 33 5.21 -12.44 -8.97
CA LEU A 33 4.45 -13.69 -8.92
C LEU A 33 4.51 -14.43 -10.25
N ARG A 34 4.36 -13.73 -11.39
CA ARG A 34 4.46 -14.34 -12.72
C ARG A 34 5.86 -14.85 -13.05
N ALA A 35 6.90 -14.11 -12.68
CA ALA A 35 8.29 -14.54 -12.89
C ALA A 35 8.56 -15.90 -12.22
N ARG A 36 8.01 -16.13 -11.02
CA ARG A 36 8.12 -17.41 -10.29
C ARG A 36 7.40 -18.57 -10.97
N GLU A 37 6.36 -18.30 -11.75
CA GLU A 37 5.59 -19.34 -12.47
C GLU A 37 6.25 -19.75 -13.80
N VAL A 38 7.02 -18.85 -14.44
CA VAL A 38 7.61 -19.06 -15.78
C VAL A 38 8.99 -19.74 -15.72
N GLY A 39 9.68 -19.74 -14.56
CA GLY A 39 10.95 -20.46 -14.38
C GLY A 39 11.91 -19.77 -13.43
N ASP A 40 13.20 -20.07 -13.56
CA ASP A 40 14.28 -19.65 -12.67
C ASP A 40 14.75 -18.19 -12.95
N PHE A 41 13.79 -17.26 -12.93
CA PHE A 41 14.07 -15.84 -13.13
C PHE A 41 14.48 -15.19 -11.81
N GLU A 42 15.56 -14.41 -11.83
CA GLU A 42 16.02 -13.68 -10.65
C GLU A 42 15.01 -12.60 -10.24
N THR A 43 14.32 -12.83 -9.11
CA THR A 43 13.24 -11.96 -8.64
C THR A 43 13.69 -10.79 -7.76
N GLU A 44 15.01 -10.67 -7.51
CA GLU A 44 15.57 -9.64 -6.62
C GLU A 44 15.28 -8.23 -7.12
N PHE A 45 15.40 -7.97 -8.44
CA PHE A 45 15.08 -6.67 -9.04
C PHE A 45 13.60 -6.27 -8.95
N LEU A 46 12.73 -7.22 -8.56
CA LEU A 46 11.30 -7.01 -8.37
C LEU A 46 10.93 -6.78 -6.90
N LYS A 47 11.88 -6.90 -5.97
CA LYS A 47 11.69 -6.49 -4.58
C LYS A 47 11.73 -4.98 -4.47
N LEU A 48 10.87 -4.43 -3.63
CA LEU A 48 10.78 -3.01 -3.38
C LEU A 48 11.13 -2.73 -1.92
N PRO A 49 11.83 -1.61 -1.63
CA PRO A 49 12.05 -1.22 -0.25
C PRO A 49 10.74 -0.85 0.42
N SER A 50 10.65 -1.10 1.73
CA SER A 50 9.59 -0.58 2.57
C SER A 50 10.07 0.67 3.31
N HIS A 51 9.19 1.66 3.43
CA HIS A 51 9.39 2.85 4.26
C HIS A 51 8.26 2.95 5.27
N ASP A 52 8.45 3.73 6.33
CA ASP A 52 7.39 4.08 7.27
C ASP A 52 6.48 5.15 6.62
N TRP A 53 5.60 4.70 5.73
CA TRP A 53 4.75 5.59 4.97
C TRP A 53 3.72 6.32 5.85
N ALA A 54 3.32 5.72 6.98
CA ALA A 54 2.49 6.40 7.96
C ALA A 54 3.19 7.66 8.51
N LYS A 55 4.45 7.56 8.93
CA LYS A 55 5.21 8.76 9.37
C LYS A 55 5.46 9.77 8.27
N ILE A 56 5.72 9.30 7.04
CA ILE A 56 5.84 10.21 5.88
C ILE A 56 4.52 10.96 5.65
N ALA A 57 3.37 10.28 5.75
CA ALA A 57 2.05 10.91 5.64
C ALA A 57 1.82 11.95 6.74
N GLU A 58 2.16 11.64 7.99
CA GLU A 58 2.08 12.59 9.11
C GLU A 58 2.90 13.86 8.84
N ALA A 59 4.12 13.70 8.31
CA ALA A 59 4.97 14.83 7.92
C ALA A 59 4.38 15.69 6.79
N LEU A 60 3.48 15.13 5.98
CA LEU A 60 2.76 15.81 4.91
C LEU A 60 1.38 16.36 5.33
N GLY A 61 1.03 16.27 6.63
CA GLY A 61 -0.26 16.72 7.15
C GLY A 61 -1.42 15.75 6.90
N VAL A 62 -1.12 14.49 6.59
CA VAL A 62 -2.09 13.39 6.41
C VAL A 62 -2.03 12.48 7.63
N VAL A 63 -3.17 12.02 8.16
CA VAL A 63 -3.17 11.08 9.29
C VAL A 63 -2.55 9.75 8.85
N GLY A 64 -1.47 9.31 9.49
CA GLY A 64 -0.82 8.04 9.18
C GLY A 64 -1.28 6.92 10.12
N ILE A 65 -1.65 5.76 9.58
CA ILE A 65 -1.98 4.57 10.37
C ILE A 65 -1.29 3.35 9.76
N THR A 66 -0.51 2.61 10.54
CA THR A 66 0.08 1.34 10.10
C THR A 66 -0.73 0.17 10.64
N VAL A 67 -1.04 -0.80 9.78
CA VAL A 67 -1.76 -2.03 10.13
C VAL A 67 -0.94 -3.25 9.71
N SER A 68 -0.64 -4.12 10.66
CA SER A 68 0.07 -5.40 10.43
C SER A 68 -0.80 -6.63 10.64
N GLU A 69 -1.99 -6.47 11.21
CA GLU A 69 -2.91 -7.55 11.58
C GLU A 69 -4.25 -7.35 10.84
N PRO A 70 -4.74 -8.34 10.07
CA PRO A 70 -5.99 -8.24 9.32
C PRO A 70 -7.21 -7.88 10.18
N GLU A 71 -7.25 -8.36 11.42
CA GLU A 71 -8.32 -8.14 12.40
C GLU A 71 -8.51 -6.65 12.72
N LYS A 72 -7.45 -5.85 12.57
CA LYS A 72 -7.45 -4.41 12.82
C LYS A 72 -7.98 -3.58 11.65
N LEU A 73 -8.20 -4.18 10.48
CA LEU A 73 -8.64 -3.43 9.29
C LEU A 73 -10.03 -2.81 9.50
N SER A 74 -10.99 -3.58 9.99
CA SER A 74 -12.36 -3.08 10.19
C SER A 74 -12.40 -1.87 11.12
N GLU A 75 -11.74 -1.97 12.27
CA GLU A 75 -11.59 -0.88 13.25
C GLU A 75 -10.90 0.35 12.62
N THR A 76 -9.81 0.12 11.89
CA THR A 76 -9.02 1.19 11.27
C THR A 76 -9.81 1.96 10.22
N PHE A 77 -10.56 1.27 9.35
CA PHE A 77 -11.41 1.92 8.34
C PHE A 77 -12.55 2.70 9.00
N SER A 78 -13.20 2.14 10.02
CA SER A 78 -14.23 2.85 10.78
C SER A 78 -13.68 4.13 11.41
N TYR A 79 -12.50 4.08 12.02
CA TYR A 79 -11.83 5.24 12.59
C TYR A 79 -11.47 6.27 11.51
N ALA A 80 -10.85 5.85 10.41
CA ALA A 80 -10.45 6.74 9.31
C ALA A 80 -11.63 7.50 8.70
N LEU A 81 -12.77 6.83 8.53
CA LEU A 81 -14.01 7.45 8.01
C LEU A 81 -14.58 8.51 8.96
N GLN A 82 -14.45 8.31 10.28
CA GLN A 82 -14.97 9.26 11.29
C GLN A 82 -14.11 10.53 11.41
N LEU A 83 -12.83 10.48 11.01
CA LEU A 83 -11.92 11.61 11.15
C LEU A 83 -12.26 12.81 10.25
N ASN A 84 -12.95 12.59 9.13
CA ASN A 84 -13.22 13.59 8.10
C ASN A 84 -11.96 14.40 7.71
N LYS A 85 -10.83 13.70 7.56
CA LYS A 85 -9.50 14.21 7.26
C LYS A 85 -8.83 13.30 6.22
N PRO A 86 -7.79 13.74 5.51
CA PRO A 86 -6.99 12.83 4.71
C PRO A 86 -6.29 11.81 5.61
N VAL A 87 -6.38 10.53 5.26
CA VAL A 87 -5.78 9.42 6.01
C VAL A 87 -4.98 8.55 5.04
N LEU A 88 -3.79 8.12 5.45
CA LEU A 88 -3.08 7.01 4.84
C LEU A 88 -3.13 5.81 5.77
N ILE A 89 -3.74 4.73 5.28
CA ILE A 89 -3.68 3.41 5.91
C ILE A 89 -2.58 2.60 5.21
N HIS A 90 -1.47 2.40 5.91
CA HIS A 90 -0.33 1.61 5.48
C HIS A 90 -0.48 0.17 5.97
N ILE A 91 -0.97 -0.70 5.10
CA ILE A 91 -1.22 -2.12 5.38
C ILE A 91 0.02 -2.92 5.02
N LYS A 92 0.61 -3.61 5.99
CA LYS A 92 1.67 -4.59 5.75
C LYS A 92 1.05 -5.88 5.24
N ALA A 93 1.56 -6.37 4.11
CA ALA A 93 1.04 -7.57 3.46
C ALA A 93 2.19 -8.46 2.99
N GLY A 94 1.89 -9.75 2.83
CA GLY A 94 2.72 -10.65 2.03
C GLY A 94 2.43 -10.48 0.53
N ASN A 95 3.30 -11.05 -0.31
CA ASN A 95 3.02 -11.17 -1.74
C ASN A 95 2.35 -12.52 -2.02
N TYR A 96 1.02 -12.51 -2.20
CA TYR A 96 0.20 -13.71 -2.35
C TYR A 96 -0.25 -13.94 -3.80
N PRO A 97 -0.42 -15.20 -4.24
CA PRO A 97 -0.89 -15.51 -5.59
C PRO A 97 -2.24 -14.86 -5.90
N THR A 98 -2.41 -14.41 -7.14
CA THR A 98 -3.68 -13.85 -7.60
C THR A 98 -4.66 -14.96 -7.95
N PRO A 99 -5.97 -14.82 -7.70
CA PRO A 99 -6.96 -15.83 -8.08
C PRO A 99 -7.15 -15.97 -9.60
N VAL A 100 -6.58 -15.04 -10.38
CA VAL A 100 -6.64 -15.04 -11.84
C VAL A 100 -5.52 -15.92 -12.41
N LYS A 101 -5.89 -16.95 -13.18
CA LYS A 101 -4.93 -17.83 -13.85
C LYS A 101 -4.18 -17.07 -14.96
N ILE A 102 -2.92 -17.42 -15.19
CA ILE A 102 -2.16 -16.92 -16.35
C ILE A 102 -2.87 -17.39 -17.63
N SER A 103 -3.20 -16.44 -18.50
CA SER A 103 -3.71 -16.76 -19.84
C SER A 103 -2.59 -17.40 -20.66
N PRO A 104 -2.82 -18.56 -21.30
CA PRO A 104 -1.86 -19.14 -22.22
C PRO A 104 -1.86 -18.31 -23.52
N PHE A 105 -1.05 -17.26 -23.57
CA PHE A 105 -0.66 -16.65 -24.83
C PHE A 105 0.70 -17.17 -25.23
#